data_AF-A0A3M1HFV4-F1
#
_entry.id   AF-A0A3M1HFV4-F1
#
_cell.length_a   1.000
_cell.length_b   1.000
_cell.length_c   1.000
_cell.angle_alpha   90.00
_cell.angle_beta   90.00
_cell.angle_gamma   90.00
#
_symmetry.space_group_name_H-M   'P 1'
#
loop_
_entity.id
_entity.type
_entity.pdbx_description
1 polymer ?
#
loop_
_entity_poly.entity_id
_entity_poly.type
_entity_poly.pdbx_seq_one_letter_code
_entity_poly.pdbx_strand_id
1 'polypeptide(L)'
;MTTPKQAYEKLIELSQELATLSSIASVLGWERETYMPPKGATLRARQSSYLSGLIHRKFTDPRVGEWLALAESELAGDDPFDDAAVNLREWRHDYDRATKVPTELVEEITRTAVMAHSAWVEARAQADFAIFRPHLARLIDLTRKRAECIGYEDNIYDALLDEYEPGMKTADVQRLFDGLRGELVPLVQAISESSRRPKT
;
A
#
# COMPACT_ATOMS: atom_id res chain seq x y z
N MET A 1 28.41 -8.23 -21.41
CA MET A 1 27.71 -8.54 -20.15
C MET A 1 27.33 -7.22 -19.50
N THR A 2 26.14 -7.11 -18.91
CA THR A 2 25.77 -5.91 -18.12
C THR A 2 26.63 -5.87 -16.87
N THR A 3 27.20 -4.71 -16.52
CA THR A 3 27.99 -4.52 -15.29
C THR A 3 27.08 -4.15 -14.10
N PRO A 4 27.53 -4.28 -12.85
CA PRO A 4 26.77 -3.83 -11.67
C PRO A 4 26.30 -2.37 -11.76
N LYS A 5 27.17 -1.47 -12.20
CA LYS A 5 26.82 -0.07 -12.45
C LYS A 5 25.72 0.10 -13.51
N GLN A 6 25.82 -0.63 -14.62
CA GLN A 6 24.79 -0.59 -15.68
C GLN A 6 23.46 -1.19 -15.23
N ALA A 7 23.49 -2.20 -14.34
CA ALA A 7 22.28 -2.76 -13.75
C ALA A 7 21.58 -1.75 -12.83
N TYR A 8 22.36 -1.05 -12.01
CA TYR A 8 21.85 0.04 -11.16
C TYR A 8 21.28 1.20 -11.98
N GLU A 9 21.94 1.61 -13.06
CA GLU A 9 21.42 2.63 -13.99
C GLU A 9 20.06 2.22 -14.58
N LYS A 10 19.89 0.95 -14.99
CA LYS A 10 18.60 0.43 -15.46
C LYS A 10 17.52 0.41 -14.37
N LEU A 11 17.89 0.12 -13.12
CA LEU A 11 16.96 0.16 -11.99
C LEU A 11 16.49 1.59 -11.71
N ILE A 12 17.40 2.58 -11.80
CA ILE A 12 17.06 4.00 -11.70
C ILE A 12 16.09 4.41 -12.81
N GLU A 13 16.38 4.06 -14.06
CA GLU A 13 15.49 4.35 -15.20
C GLU A 13 14.10 3.74 -15.02
N LEU A 14 14.03 2.46 -14.62
CA LEU A 14 12.76 1.79 -14.31
C LEU A 14 12.02 2.47 -13.16
N SER A 15 12.71 2.80 -12.07
CA SER A 15 12.13 3.47 -10.90
C SER A 15 11.51 4.82 -11.30
N GLN A 16 12.19 5.61 -12.13
CA GLN A 16 11.67 6.87 -12.66
C GLN A 16 10.44 6.67 -13.55
N GLU A 17 10.43 5.63 -14.39
CA GLU A 17 9.26 5.27 -15.20
C GLU A 17 8.06 4.89 -14.31
N LEU A 18 8.28 4.01 -13.32
CA LEU A 18 7.25 3.57 -12.38
C LEU A 18 6.73 4.71 -11.52
N ALA A 19 7.58 5.63 -11.08
CA ALA A 19 7.20 6.83 -10.36
C ALA A 19 6.33 7.76 -11.22
N THR A 20 6.66 7.91 -12.51
CA THR A 20 5.87 8.69 -13.46
C THR A 20 4.48 8.07 -13.67
N LEU A 21 4.41 6.76 -13.88
CA LEU A 21 3.15 6.03 -14.02
C LEU A 21 2.29 6.12 -12.74
N SER A 22 2.93 5.98 -11.58
CA SER A 22 2.27 6.14 -10.28
C SER A 22 1.74 7.56 -10.06
N SER A 23 2.49 8.57 -10.50
CA SER A 23 2.04 9.98 -10.47
C SER A 23 0.78 10.19 -11.33
N ILE A 24 0.72 9.59 -12.52
CA ILE A 24 -0.50 9.61 -13.35
C ILE A 24 -1.66 8.93 -12.61
N ALA A 25 -1.43 7.79 -11.96
CA ALA A 25 -2.44 7.11 -11.15
C ALA A 25 -2.96 8.00 -10.01
N SER A 26 -2.06 8.75 -9.35
CA SER A 26 -2.40 9.71 -8.30
C SER A 26 -3.29 10.84 -8.80
N VAL A 27 -3.04 11.38 -10.00
CA VAL A 27 -3.92 12.40 -10.62
C VAL A 27 -5.30 11.82 -10.92
N LEU A 28 -5.38 10.58 -11.41
CA LEU A 28 -6.66 9.90 -11.62
C LEU A 28 -7.41 9.65 -10.29
N GLY A 29 -6.68 9.36 -9.22
CA GLY A 29 -7.23 9.24 -7.86
C GLY A 29 -7.79 10.58 -7.37
N TRP A 30 -7.00 11.65 -7.47
CA TRP A 30 -7.43 13.00 -7.09
C TRP A 30 -8.66 13.48 -7.86
N GLU A 31 -8.68 13.29 -9.19
CA GLU A 31 -9.81 13.72 -10.03
C GLU A 31 -11.09 12.97 -9.64
N ARG A 32 -10.98 11.69 -9.25
CA ARG A 32 -12.11 10.87 -8.76
C ARG A 32 -12.82 11.52 -7.58
N GLU A 33 -12.06 12.13 -6.68
CA GLU A 33 -12.55 12.72 -5.43
C GLU A 33 -13.02 14.17 -5.59
N THR A 34 -12.76 14.80 -6.74
CA THR A 34 -12.93 16.25 -6.91
C THR A 34 -13.84 16.63 -8.07
N TYR A 35 -13.56 16.14 -9.29
CA TYR A 35 -14.23 16.60 -10.51
C TYR A 35 -15.00 15.49 -11.24
N MET A 36 -14.74 14.22 -10.94
CA MET A 36 -15.30 13.10 -11.70
C MET A 36 -16.83 13.11 -11.64
N PRO A 37 -17.53 13.03 -12.79
CA PRO A 37 -18.98 12.92 -12.78
C PRO A 37 -19.43 11.58 -12.16
N PRO A 38 -20.62 11.51 -11.52
CA PRO A 38 -21.08 10.31 -10.81
C PRO A 38 -21.09 9.02 -11.66
N LYS A 39 -21.32 9.14 -12.96
CA LYS A 39 -21.34 8.00 -13.90
C LYS A 39 -19.95 7.60 -14.43
N GLY A 40 -18.87 8.24 -13.97
CA GLY A 40 -17.49 7.99 -14.41
C GLY A 40 -16.82 6.77 -13.78
N ALA A 41 -17.41 6.19 -12.71
CA ALA A 41 -16.79 5.14 -11.90
C ALA A 41 -16.29 3.94 -12.71
N THR A 42 -17.08 3.45 -13.68
CA THR A 42 -16.71 2.28 -14.50
C THR A 42 -15.46 2.53 -15.34
N LEU A 43 -15.37 3.69 -16.01
CA LEU A 43 -14.19 4.04 -16.79
C LEU A 43 -12.98 4.27 -15.88
N ARG A 44 -13.17 4.95 -14.75
CA ARG A 44 -12.10 5.17 -13.76
C ARG A 44 -11.56 3.86 -13.20
N ALA A 45 -12.43 2.88 -12.92
CA ALA A 45 -12.03 1.56 -12.47
C ALA A 45 -11.18 0.83 -13.53
N ARG A 46 -11.55 0.95 -14.81
CA ARG A 46 -10.76 0.39 -15.92
C ARG A 46 -9.39 1.07 -16.05
N GLN A 47 -9.33 2.39 -16.00
CA GLN A 47 -8.06 3.14 -16.06
C GLN A 47 -7.13 2.77 -14.91
N SER A 48 -7.65 2.78 -13.68
CA SER A 48 -6.87 2.53 -12.47
C SER A 48 -6.36 1.09 -12.42
N SER A 49 -7.21 0.10 -12.71
CA SER A 49 -6.81 -1.31 -12.75
C SER A 49 -5.76 -1.58 -13.82
N TYR A 50 -5.94 -1.06 -15.04
CA TYR A 50 -4.95 -1.22 -16.11
C TYR A 50 -3.59 -0.63 -15.73
N LEU A 51 -3.57 0.59 -15.18
CA LEU A 51 -2.34 1.27 -14.81
C LEU A 51 -1.64 0.56 -13.65
N SER A 52 -2.39 0.12 -12.63
CA SER A 52 -1.84 -0.66 -11.52
C SER A 52 -1.25 -1.99 -11.98
N GLY A 53 -1.94 -2.73 -12.86
CA GLY A 53 -1.42 -3.96 -13.45
C GLY A 53 -0.17 -3.72 -14.32
N LEU A 54 -0.13 -2.62 -15.08
CA LEU A 54 1.04 -2.24 -15.88
C LEU A 54 2.27 -1.96 -15.01
N ILE A 55 2.09 -1.15 -13.95
CA ILE A 55 3.13 -0.84 -12.97
C ILE A 55 3.64 -2.14 -12.33
N HIS A 56 2.72 -2.99 -11.85
CA HIS A 56 3.05 -4.25 -11.20
C HIS A 56 3.84 -5.19 -12.11
N ARG A 57 3.39 -5.42 -13.35
CA ARG A 57 4.10 -6.28 -14.32
C ARG A 57 5.50 -5.77 -14.64
N LYS A 58 5.67 -4.46 -14.78
CA LYS A 58 6.98 -3.85 -15.05
C LYS A 58 7.93 -4.05 -13.87
N PHE A 59 7.45 -3.82 -12.65
CA PHE A 59 8.27 -3.94 -11.45
C PHE A 59 8.63 -5.39 -11.12
N THR A 60 7.71 -6.33 -11.34
CA THR A 60 7.88 -7.75 -11.03
C THR A 60 8.51 -8.57 -12.16
N ASP A 61 8.98 -7.93 -13.24
CA ASP A 61 9.68 -8.60 -14.32
C ASP A 61 10.94 -9.32 -13.78
N PRO A 62 11.22 -10.59 -14.18
CA PRO A 62 12.39 -11.32 -13.67
C PRO A 62 13.72 -10.60 -13.87
N ARG A 63 13.84 -9.76 -14.92
CA ARG A 63 15.05 -8.97 -15.19
C ARG A 63 15.34 -7.96 -14.09
N VAL A 64 14.33 -7.48 -13.38
CA VAL A 64 14.50 -6.56 -12.24
C VAL A 64 15.21 -7.29 -11.10
N GLY A 65 14.83 -8.52 -10.80
CA GLY A 65 15.52 -9.36 -9.82
C GLY A 65 16.96 -9.66 -10.20
N GLU A 66 17.23 -9.90 -11.49
CA GLU A 66 18.59 -10.06 -12.03
C GLU A 66 19.42 -8.78 -11.88
N TRP A 67 18.85 -7.61 -12.17
CA TRP A 67 19.55 -6.33 -12.01
C TRP A 67 19.81 -5.98 -10.55
N LEU A 68 18.84 -6.24 -9.66
CA LEU A 68 19.01 -6.06 -8.22
C LEU A 68 20.17 -6.92 -7.71
N ALA A 69 20.15 -8.22 -7.99
CA ALA A 69 21.21 -9.14 -7.55
C ALA A 69 22.59 -8.73 -8.07
N LEU A 70 22.68 -8.27 -9.32
CA LEU A 70 23.92 -7.83 -9.91
C LEU A 70 24.43 -6.51 -9.31
N ALA A 71 23.54 -5.53 -9.09
CA ALA A 71 23.90 -4.26 -8.49
C ALA A 71 24.31 -4.42 -7.01
N GLU A 72 23.57 -5.25 -6.25
CA GLU A 72 23.86 -5.59 -4.85
C GLU A 72 25.27 -6.18 -4.67
N SER A 73 25.81 -6.88 -5.67
CA SER A 73 27.13 -7.53 -5.58
C SER A 73 28.31 -6.56 -5.44
N GLU A 74 28.15 -5.29 -5.81
CA GLU A 74 29.23 -4.28 -5.77
C GLU A 74 28.79 -2.97 -5.09
N LEU A 75 27.52 -2.61 -5.19
CA LEU A 75 27.01 -1.28 -4.79
C LEU A 75 26.23 -1.29 -3.48
N ALA A 76 25.98 -2.45 -2.87
CA ALA A 76 25.39 -2.50 -1.53
C ALA A 76 26.33 -1.92 -0.46
N GLY A 77 27.64 -1.87 -0.75
CA GLY A 77 28.66 -1.12 -0.02
C GLY A 77 28.85 -1.47 1.46
N ASP A 78 29.88 -0.89 2.08
CA ASP A 78 30.07 -0.95 3.54
C ASP A 78 29.27 0.15 4.27
N ASP A 79 28.92 1.24 3.58
CA ASP A 79 28.11 2.33 4.14
C ASP A 79 26.61 2.11 3.82
N PRO A 80 25.79 1.72 4.82
CA PRO A 80 24.36 1.47 4.61
C PRO A 80 23.53 2.73 4.36
N PHE A 81 24.15 3.92 4.44
CA PHE A 81 23.52 5.22 4.19
C PHE A 81 23.89 5.84 2.84
N ASP A 82 24.72 5.18 2.04
CA ASP A 82 24.93 5.59 0.65
C ASP A 82 23.62 5.50 -0.16
N ASP A 83 23.41 6.43 -1.09
CA ASP A 83 22.20 6.50 -1.89
C ASP A 83 21.92 5.19 -2.64
N ALA A 84 22.94 4.55 -3.20
CA ALA A 84 22.79 3.28 -3.92
C ALA A 84 22.44 2.13 -2.97
N ALA A 85 23.09 2.08 -1.81
CA ALA A 85 22.82 1.08 -0.78
C ALA A 85 21.37 1.17 -0.27
N VAL A 86 20.89 2.39 0.00
CA VAL A 86 19.50 2.65 0.41
C VAL A 86 18.53 2.26 -0.69
N ASN A 87 18.73 2.73 -1.93
CA ASN A 87 17.85 2.39 -3.05
C ASN A 87 17.73 0.88 -3.25
N LEU A 88 18.85 0.15 -3.25
CA LEU A 88 18.87 -1.29 -3.42
C LEU A 88 18.13 -2.02 -2.30
N ARG A 89 18.33 -1.61 -1.03
CA ARG A 89 17.63 -2.19 0.11
C ARG A 89 16.11 -2.05 -0.01
N GLU A 90 15.64 -0.84 -0.30
CA GLU A 90 14.19 -0.59 -0.40
C GLU A 90 13.59 -1.28 -1.64
N TRP A 91 14.25 -1.21 -2.81
CA TRP A 91 13.75 -1.88 -4.01
C TRP A 91 13.74 -3.40 -3.87
N ARG A 92 14.74 -3.99 -3.20
CA ARG A 92 14.79 -5.42 -2.90
C ARG A 92 13.60 -5.83 -2.05
N HIS A 93 13.38 -5.12 -0.94
CA HIS A 93 12.26 -5.35 -0.04
C HIS A 93 10.93 -5.34 -0.79
N ASP A 94 10.69 -4.29 -1.57
CA ASP A 94 9.45 -4.12 -2.33
C ASP A 94 9.30 -5.17 -3.43
N TYR A 95 10.37 -5.49 -4.16
CA TYR A 95 10.37 -6.47 -5.24
C TYR A 95 10.04 -7.87 -4.74
N ASP A 96 10.70 -8.31 -3.67
CA ASP A 96 10.50 -9.63 -3.08
C ASP A 96 9.06 -9.80 -2.55
N ARG A 97 8.44 -8.73 -2.06
CA ARG A 97 7.03 -8.73 -1.66
C ARG A 97 6.09 -8.71 -2.86
N ALA A 98 6.34 -7.84 -3.84
CA ALA A 98 5.49 -7.65 -5.01
C ALA A 98 5.44 -8.90 -5.90
N THR A 99 6.57 -9.57 -6.13
CA THR A 99 6.66 -10.76 -6.99
C THR A 99 5.83 -11.94 -6.49
N LYS A 100 5.51 -11.99 -5.20
CA LYS A 100 4.65 -13.03 -4.62
C LYS A 100 3.16 -12.82 -4.93
N VAL A 101 2.77 -11.61 -5.35
CA VAL A 101 1.37 -11.26 -5.60
C VAL A 101 1.07 -11.33 -7.11
N PRO A 102 0.10 -12.15 -7.55
CA PRO A 102 -0.27 -12.22 -8.96
C PRO A 102 -0.80 -10.88 -9.48
N THR A 103 -0.48 -10.55 -10.74
CA THR A 103 -0.91 -9.30 -11.37
C THR A 103 -2.44 -9.18 -11.38
N GLU A 104 -3.14 -10.28 -11.67
CA GLU A 104 -4.59 -10.34 -11.75
C GLU A 104 -5.24 -9.97 -10.41
N LEU A 105 -4.62 -10.37 -9.29
CA LEU A 105 -5.08 -10.04 -7.95
C LEU A 105 -4.91 -8.54 -7.67
N VAL A 106 -3.79 -7.94 -8.09
CA VAL A 106 -3.56 -6.50 -7.99
C VAL A 106 -4.62 -5.73 -8.78
N GLU A 107 -4.83 -6.09 -10.05
CA GLU A 107 -5.84 -5.45 -10.90
C GLU A 107 -7.26 -5.58 -10.32
N GLU A 108 -7.59 -6.75 -9.76
CA GLU A 108 -8.88 -7.01 -9.13
C GLU A 108 -9.09 -6.18 -7.86
N ILE A 109 -8.08 -6.08 -6.99
CA ILE A 109 -8.10 -5.22 -5.80
C ILE A 109 -8.36 -3.77 -6.20
N THR A 110 -7.58 -3.24 -7.16
CA THR A 110 -7.73 -1.85 -7.61
C THR A 110 -9.11 -1.58 -8.17
N ARG A 111 -9.63 -2.48 -9.03
CA ARG A 111 -10.97 -2.35 -9.61
C ARG A 111 -12.05 -2.35 -8.53
N THR A 112 -11.94 -3.28 -7.58
CA THR A 112 -12.88 -3.42 -6.46
C THR A 112 -12.84 -2.17 -5.58
N ALA A 113 -11.66 -1.64 -5.25
CA ALA A 113 -11.50 -0.45 -4.42
C ALA A 113 -12.13 0.79 -5.04
N VAL A 114 -11.97 1.00 -6.36
CA VAL A 114 -12.62 2.13 -7.06
C VAL A 114 -14.14 2.03 -7.00
N MET A 115 -14.70 0.84 -7.25
CA MET A 115 -16.15 0.62 -7.20
C MET A 115 -16.70 0.74 -5.77
N ALA A 116 -15.98 0.18 -4.80
CA ALA A 116 -16.31 0.25 -3.39
C ALA A 116 -16.32 1.70 -2.88
N HIS A 117 -15.40 2.53 -3.36
CA HIS A 117 -15.37 3.95 -3.01
C HIS A 117 -16.65 4.67 -3.44
N SER A 118 -17.10 4.50 -4.68
CA SER A 118 -18.37 5.09 -5.15
C SER A 118 -19.57 4.62 -4.33
N ALA A 119 -19.64 3.32 -4.00
CA ALA A 119 -20.70 2.79 -3.14
C ALA A 119 -20.62 3.34 -1.70
N TRP A 120 -19.41 3.55 -1.17
CA TRP A 120 -19.20 4.14 0.15
C TRP A 120 -19.65 5.60 0.22
N VAL A 121 -19.37 6.41 -0.82
CA VAL A 121 -19.82 7.81 -0.89
C VAL A 121 -21.35 7.87 -0.78
N GLU A 122 -22.04 7.01 -1.53
CA GLU A 122 -23.50 6.90 -1.47
C GLU A 122 -23.99 6.41 -0.10
N ALA A 123 -23.43 5.29 0.39
CA ALA A 123 -23.76 4.70 1.68
C ALA A 123 -23.62 5.70 2.83
N ARG A 124 -22.52 6.48 2.83
CA ARG A 124 -22.25 7.50 3.86
C ARG A 124 -23.25 8.65 3.78
N ALA A 125 -23.59 9.11 2.58
CA ALA A 125 -24.57 10.18 2.41
C ALA A 125 -25.97 9.77 2.88
N GLN A 126 -26.33 8.49 2.69
CA GLN A 126 -27.63 7.94 3.10
C GLN A 126 -27.63 7.35 4.52
N ALA A 127 -26.46 7.29 5.17
CA ALA A 127 -26.25 6.53 6.40
C ALA A 127 -26.71 5.05 6.29
N ASP A 128 -26.59 4.45 5.11
CA ASP A 128 -27.03 3.09 4.82
C ASP A 128 -25.84 2.16 4.56
N PHE A 129 -25.48 1.39 5.58
CA PHE A 129 -24.39 0.41 5.49
C PHE A 129 -24.68 -0.74 4.52
N ALA A 130 -25.96 -1.06 4.24
CA ALA A 130 -26.30 -2.18 3.37
C ALA A 130 -25.78 -1.99 1.95
N ILE A 131 -25.70 -0.73 1.48
CA ILE A 131 -25.11 -0.36 0.19
C ILE A 131 -23.62 -0.74 0.13
N PHE A 132 -22.86 -0.46 1.19
CA PHE A 132 -21.41 -0.67 1.21
C PHE A 132 -20.98 -2.08 1.63
N ARG A 133 -21.78 -2.77 2.45
CA ARG A 133 -21.49 -4.10 3.00
C ARG A 133 -20.96 -5.13 1.98
N PRO A 134 -21.58 -5.35 0.80
CA PRO A 134 -21.07 -6.34 -0.15
C PRO A 134 -19.71 -5.96 -0.73
N HIS A 135 -19.45 -4.67 -0.92
CA HIS A 135 -18.16 -4.16 -1.39
C HIS A 135 -17.07 -4.34 -0.33
N LEU A 136 -17.37 -4.03 0.92
CA LEU A 136 -16.44 -4.22 2.04
C LEU A 136 -16.06 -5.69 2.21
N ALA A 137 -17.04 -6.59 2.16
CA ALA A 137 -16.78 -8.04 2.25
C ALA A 137 -15.82 -8.50 1.14
N ARG A 138 -16.06 -8.06 -0.11
CA ARG A 138 -15.18 -8.39 -1.22
C ARG A 138 -13.76 -7.83 -1.03
N LEU A 139 -13.63 -6.60 -0.55
CA LEU A 139 -12.32 -6.00 -0.26
C LEU A 139 -11.57 -6.79 0.81
N ILE A 140 -12.23 -7.16 1.92
CA ILE A 140 -11.60 -7.95 2.98
C ILE A 140 -11.09 -9.29 2.44
N ASP A 141 -11.89 -9.99 1.63
CA ASP A 141 -11.49 -11.27 1.05
C ASP A 141 -10.26 -11.14 0.13
N LEU A 142 -10.24 -10.11 -0.72
CA LEU A 142 -9.10 -9.85 -1.62
C LEU A 142 -7.85 -9.42 -0.85
N THR A 143 -7.99 -8.58 0.17
CA THR A 143 -6.88 -8.15 1.02
C THR A 143 -6.29 -9.32 1.79
N ARG A 144 -7.11 -10.25 2.30
CA ARG A 144 -6.63 -11.50 2.92
C ARG A 144 -5.86 -12.35 1.92
N LYS A 145 -6.38 -12.54 0.71
CA LYS A 145 -5.66 -13.27 -0.35
C LYS A 145 -4.30 -12.65 -0.67
N ARG A 146 -4.22 -11.31 -0.72
CA ARG A 146 -2.96 -10.59 -0.91
C ARG A 146 -1.98 -10.85 0.24
N ALA A 147 -2.45 -10.79 1.48
CA ALA A 147 -1.62 -11.10 2.66
C ALA A 147 -1.06 -12.54 2.62
N GLU A 148 -1.90 -13.51 2.26
CA GLU A 148 -1.48 -14.91 2.08
C GLU A 148 -0.42 -15.06 0.98
N CYS A 149 -0.56 -14.31 -0.12
CA CYS A 149 0.47 -14.28 -1.17
C CYS A 149 1.81 -13.73 -0.64
N ILE A 150 1.79 -12.60 0.08
CA ILE A 150 3.01 -11.97 0.62
C ILE A 150 3.70 -12.88 1.65
N GLY A 151 2.92 -13.56 2.48
CA GLY A 151 3.39 -14.40 3.57
C GLY A 151 3.66 -13.61 4.84
N TYR A 152 3.62 -14.30 5.97
CA TYR A 152 3.79 -13.76 7.32
C TYR A 152 4.35 -14.83 8.26
N GLU A 153 4.99 -14.40 9.35
CA GLU A 153 5.52 -15.32 10.37
C GLU A 153 4.46 -15.64 11.43
N ASP A 154 3.93 -14.61 12.09
CA ASP A 154 3.12 -14.76 13.30
C ASP A 154 1.63 -14.49 13.03
N ASN A 155 1.32 -13.39 12.35
CA ASN A 155 -0.06 -12.97 12.09
C ASN A 155 -0.25 -12.51 10.64
N ILE A 156 -1.35 -12.91 9.99
CA ILE A 156 -1.73 -12.47 8.64
C ILE A 156 -1.73 -10.95 8.49
N TYR A 157 -2.05 -10.22 9.56
CA TYR A 157 -2.08 -8.76 9.53
C TYR A 157 -0.67 -8.15 9.47
N ASP A 158 0.38 -8.85 9.90
CA ASP A 158 1.76 -8.36 9.81
C ASP A 158 2.18 -8.14 8.35
N ALA A 159 1.75 -9.03 7.45
CA ALA A 159 1.99 -8.87 6.01
C ALA A 159 1.37 -7.57 5.46
N LEU A 160 0.23 -7.13 6.01
CA LEU A 160 -0.46 -5.92 5.59
C LEU A 160 0.08 -4.67 6.30
N LEU A 161 0.50 -4.81 7.55
CA LEU A 161 1.03 -3.73 8.36
C LEU A 161 2.38 -3.24 7.83
N ASP A 162 3.24 -4.18 7.45
CA ASP A 162 4.57 -3.92 6.89
C ASP A 162 4.55 -3.08 5.61
N GLU A 163 3.42 -3.07 4.87
CA GLU A 163 3.23 -2.19 3.70
C GLU A 163 3.17 -0.70 4.09
N TYR A 164 2.70 -0.39 5.30
CA TYR A 164 2.50 0.97 5.78
C TYR A 164 3.57 1.41 6.77
N GLU A 165 4.15 0.46 7.50
CA GLU A 165 5.20 0.70 8.50
C GLU A 165 6.19 -0.49 8.46
N PRO A 166 7.25 -0.41 7.62
CA PRO A 166 8.20 -1.52 7.46
C PRO A 166 8.80 -1.98 8.79
N GLY A 167 8.74 -3.28 9.04
CA GLY A 167 9.23 -3.94 10.26
C GLY A 167 8.28 -3.92 11.46
N MET A 168 7.14 -3.21 11.39
CA MET A 168 6.16 -3.21 12.48
C MET A 168 5.33 -4.50 12.50
N LYS A 169 5.21 -5.13 13.67
CA LYS A 169 4.34 -6.30 13.89
C LYS A 169 3.07 -5.95 14.67
N THR A 170 2.04 -6.76 14.51
CA THR A 170 0.78 -6.68 15.27
C THR A 170 1.02 -6.73 16.77
N ALA A 171 2.02 -7.51 17.22
CA ALA A 171 2.40 -7.60 18.62
C ALA A 171 2.95 -6.28 19.19
N ASP A 172 3.69 -5.52 18.38
CA ASP A 172 4.24 -4.22 18.79
C ASP A 172 3.14 -3.16 18.85
N VAL A 173 2.24 -3.15 17.87
CA VAL A 173 1.03 -2.31 17.89
C VAL A 173 0.17 -2.61 19.11
N GLN A 174 -0.06 -3.88 19.43
CA GLN A 174 -0.83 -4.29 20.61
C GLN A 174 -0.19 -3.77 21.90
N ARG A 175 1.13 -3.95 22.06
CA ARG A 175 1.88 -3.46 23.24
C ARG A 175 1.76 -1.95 23.40
N LEU A 176 1.87 -1.20 22.30
CA LEU A 176 1.71 0.26 22.30
C LEU A 176 0.30 0.68 22.74
N PHE A 177 -0.74 0.07 22.15
CA PHE A 177 -2.12 0.40 22.48
C PHE A 177 -2.51 -0.01 23.90
N ASP A 178 -1.97 -1.10 24.43
CA ASP A 178 -2.23 -1.51 25.82
C ASP A 178 -1.66 -0.49 26.82
N GLY A 179 -0.44 0.00 26.57
CA GLY A 179 0.15 1.09 27.36
C GLY A 179 -0.66 2.38 27.28
N LEU A 180 -1.03 2.81 26.06
CA LEU A 180 -1.85 4.01 25.86
C LEU A 180 -3.23 3.89 26.50
N ARG A 181 -3.88 2.73 26.39
CA ARG A 181 -5.21 2.48 26.98
C ARG A 181 -5.17 2.62 28.50
N GLY A 182 -4.12 2.12 29.14
CA GLY A 182 -3.93 2.20 30.59
C GLY A 182 -3.95 3.64 31.13
N GLU A 183 -3.40 4.59 30.37
CA GLU A 183 -3.31 6.00 30.77
C GLU A 183 -4.46 6.86 30.23
N LEU A 184 -4.83 6.68 28.95
CA LEU A 184 -5.81 7.55 28.29
C LEU A 184 -7.24 7.28 28.73
N VAL A 185 -7.61 6.03 29.03
CA VAL A 185 -8.99 5.72 29.46
C VAL A 185 -9.30 6.39 30.81
N PRO A 186 -8.46 6.26 31.85
CA PRO A 186 -8.67 7.01 33.10
C PRO A 186 -8.66 8.52 32.91
N LEU A 187 -7.77 9.05 32.08
CA LEU A 187 -7.69 10.49 31.81
C LEU A 187 -8.99 11.01 31.18
N VAL A 188 -9.50 10.34 30.15
CA VAL A 188 -10.76 10.72 29.49
C VAL A 188 -11.93 10.63 30.47
N GLN A 189 -11.96 9.60 31.33
CA GLN A 189 -12.96 9.48 32.38
C GLN A 189 -12.89 10.66 33.37
N ALA A 190 -11.69 10.99 33.88
CA ALA A 190 -11.49 12.10 34.79
C ALA A 190 -11.90 13.46 34.18
N ILE A 191 -11.61 13.68 32.91
CA ILE A 191 -12.03 14.89 32.19
C ILE A 191 -13.56 14.93 32.04
N SER A 192 -14.18 13.80 31.70
CA SER A 192 -15.65 13.70 31.50
C SER A 192 -16.43 13.92 32.80
N GLU A 193 -15.88 13.44 33.92
CA GLU A 193 -16.46 13.58 35.27
C GLU A 193 -16.11 14.92 35.94
N SER A 194 -15.18 15.69 35.36
CA SER A 194 -14.76 16.99 35.89
C SER A 194 -15.93 17.97 35.98
N SER A 195 -16.05 18.62 37.14
CA SER A 195 -16.98 19.74 37.34
C SER A 195 -16.57 20.99 36.56
N ARG A 196 -15.30 21.08 36.13
CA ARG A 196 -14.77 22.19 35.33
C ARG A 196 -14.97 21.90 33.85
N ARG A 197 -16.04 22.45 33.28
CA ARG A 197 -16.39 22.31 31.85
C ARG A 197 -15.78 23.41 30.98
N PRO A 198 -15.49 23.13 29.70
CA PRO A 198 -15.12 24.16 28.73
C PRO A 198 -16.24 25.21 28.64
N LYS A 199 -15.87 26.50 28.53
CA LYS A 199 -16.83 27.53 28.13
C LYS A 199 -17.07 27.37 26.63
N THR A 200 -18.09 26.58 26.28
CA THR A 200 -18.63 26.49 24.91
C THR A 200 -19.60 27.62 24.66
#